data_AF-A0A1H2FZ02-F1
#
_entry.id   AF-A0A1H2FZ02-F1
#
_cell.length_a   1.000
_cell.length_b   1.000
_cell.length_c   1.000
_cell.angle_alpha   90.00
_cell.angle_beta   90.00
_cell.angle_gamma   90.00
#
_symmetry.space_group_name_H-M   'P 1'
#
loop_
_entity.id
_entity.type
_entity.pdbx_description
1 polymer ?
#
loop_
_entity_poly.entity_id
_entity_poly.type
_entity_poly.pdbx_seq_one_letter_code
_entity_poly.pdbx_strand_id
1 'polypeptide(L)'
;MKKNRKIQYRLNSYLAILLALGLIIGETIRRYGEWGFWARWIDDYIMGLLLIIPAILVFKNKNFGKKLLIAGWSLTVGMTYGSFFSKISPNAKEFQTNIEANSLVFLIGLAFITSIIGLIWILLLESKNPVPNNV
;
A
#
# COMPACT_ATOMS: atom_id res chain seq x y z
N MET A 1 1.21 -5.74 28.03
CA MET A 1 1.79 -5.00 26.86
C MET A 1 1.92 -5.82 25.56
N LYS A 2 2.50 -7.03 25.55
CA LYS A 2 2.75 -7.80 24.30
C LYS A 2 1.48 -8.16 23.50
N LYS A 3 0.36 -8.49 24.17
CA LYS A 3 -0.92 -8.85 23.52
C LYS A 3 -1.50 -7.70 22.68
N ASN A 4 -1.47 -6.46 23.20
CA ASN A 4 -1.99 -5.29 22.49
C ASN A 4 -1.19 -5.03 21.19
N ARG A 5 0.14 -5.16 21.23
CA ARG A 5 0.99 -4.99 20.05
C ARG A 5 0.71 -6.04 18.96
N LYS A 6 0.49 -7.30 19.34
CA LYS A 6 0.12 -8.36 18.39
C LYS A 6 -1.18 -8.01 17.65
N ILE A 7 -2.18 -7.49 18.35
CA ILE A 7 -3.43 -7.03 17.75
C ILE A 7 -3.16 -5.87 16.79
N GLN A 8 -2.36 -4.89 17.19
CA GLN A 8 -2.00 -3.73 16.35
C GLN A 8 -1.32 -4.12 15.04
N TYR A 9 -0.36 -5.05 15.05
CA TYR A 9 0.25 -5.56 13.81
C TYR A 9 -0.78 -6.25 12.90
N ARG A 10 -1.75 -6.98 13.48
CA ARG A 10 -2.84 -7.61 12.72
C ARG A 10 -3.78 -6.57 12.12
N LEU A 11 -4.13 -5.52 12.85
CA LEU A 11 -4.96 -4.42 12.34
C LEU A 11 -4.26 -3.70 11.18
N ASN A 12 -2.97 -3.40 11.32
CA ASN A 12 -2.17 -2.85 10.23
C ASN A 12 -2.12 -3.79 9.00
N SER A 13 -2.05 -5.11 9.23
CA SER A 13 -2.10 -6.12 8.16
C SER A 13 -3.46 -6.18 7.46
N TYR A 14 -4.57 -6.02 8.19
CA TYR A 14 -5.90 -5.90 7.58
C TYR A 14 -6.01 -4.64 6.72
N LEU A 15 -5.49 -3.50 7.21
CA LEU A 15 -5.45 -2.26 6.44
C LEU A 15 -4.61 -2.42 5.16
N ALA A 16 -3.47 -3.10 5.23
CA ALA A 16 -2.62 -3.40 4.08
C ALA A 16 -3.36 -4.22 3.02
N ILE A 17 -4.10 -5.27 3.44
CA ILE A 17 -4.90 -6.09 2.54
C ILE A 17 -6.04 -5.26 1.92
N LEU A 18 -6.72 -4.43 2.71
CA LEU A 18 -7.80 -3.58 2.20
C LEU A 18 -7.29 -2.63 1.11
N LEU A 19 -6.16 -1.95 1.36
CA LEU A 19 -5.55 -1.08 0.37
C LEU A 19 -5.09 -1.87 -0.86
N ALA A 20 -4.43 -3.01 -0.67
CA ALA A 20 -3.95 -3.86 -1.76
C ALA A 20 -5.07 -4.32 -2.69
N LEU A 21 -6.19 -4.77 -2.13
CA LEU A 21 -7.38 -5.12 -2.91
C LEU A 21 -7.93 -3.90 -3.63
N GLY A 22 -7.97 -2.74 -2.98
CA GLY A 22 -8.36 -1.47 -3.60
C GLY A 22 -7.51 -1.10 -4.82
N LEU A 23 -6.18 -1.25 -4.73
CA LEU A 23 -5.25 -1.01 -5.84
C LEU A 23 -5.50 -1.99 -7.00
N ILE A 24 -5.52 -3.29 -6.71
CA ILE A 24 -5.71 -4.35 -7.73
C ILE A 24 -7.07 -4.19 -8.43
N ILE A 25 -8.15 -4.06 -7.66
CA ILE A 25 -9.51 -3.93 -8.20
C ILE A 25 -9.66 -2.60 -8.94
N GLY A 26 -9.17 -1.50 -8.35
CA GLY A 26 -9.21 -0.17 -8.95
C GLY A 26 -8.53 -0.15 -10.31
N GLU A 27 -7.33 -0.71 -10.41
CA GLU A 27 -6.60 -0.78 -11.68
C GLU A 27 -7.28 -1.72 -12.69
N THR A 28 -7.81 -2.86 -12.24
CA THR A 28 -8.58 -3.78 -13.08
C THR A 28 -9.78 -3.06 -13.71
N ILE A 29 -10.57 -2.34 -12.91
CA ILE A 29 -11.74 -1.59 -13.41
C ILE A 29 -11.30 -0.49 -14.37
N ARG A 30 -10.24 0.26 -14.01
CA ARG A 30 -9.71 1.37 -14.79
C ARG A 30 -9.30 0.96 -16.21
N ARG A 31 -8.77 -0.26 -16.35
CA ARG A 31 -8.20 -0.82 -17.58
C ARG A 31 -9.08 -1.84 -18.27
N TYR A 32 -10.24 -2.17 -17.71
CA TYR A 32 -11.09 -3.20 -18.27
C TYR A 32 -11.48 -2.84 -19.73
N GLY A 33 -11.14 -3.73 -20.67
CA GLY A 33 -11.35 -3.50 -22.11
C GLY A 33 -10.17 -2.80 -22.83
N GLU A 34 -9.29 -2.10 -22.11
CA GLU A 34 -8.19 -1.31 -22.70
C GLU A 34 -6.88 -1.41 -21.88
N TRP A 35 -6.22 -2.56 -21.96
CA TRP A 35 -5.04 -2.87 -21.12
C TRP A 35 -3.75 -2.18 -21.56
N GLY A 36 -3.59 -1.85 -22.83
CA GLY A 36 -2.41 -1.15 -23.34
C GLY A 36 -1.08 -1.83 -22.98
N PHE A 37 -0.07 -1.03 -22.61
CA PHE A 37 1.29 -1.53 -22.29
C PHE A 37 1.39 -1.89 -20.82
N TRP A 38 1.76 -3.13 -20.52
CA TRP A 38 1.66 -3.74 -19.19
C TRP A 38 2.44 -3.02 -18.08
N ALA A 39 3.60 -2.45 -18.41
CA ALA A 39 4.42 -1.76 -17.42
C ALA A 39 3.76 -0.48 -16.86
N ARG A 40 2.65 0.00 -17.45
CA ARG A 40 1.89 1.17 -16.98
C ARG A 40 0.84 0.85 -15.91
N TRP A 41 0.64 -0.43 -15.58
CA TRP A 41 -0.39 -0.87 -14.64
C TRP A 41 0.06 -2.00 -13.72
N ILE A 42 1.14 -2.70 -14.05
CA ILE A 42 1.63 -3.83 -13.27
C ILE A 42 2.08 -3.43 -11.86
N ASP A 43 2.47 -2.18 -11.67
CA ASP A 43 2.92 -1.61 -10.40
C ASP A 43 1.83 -1.71 -9.32
N ASP A 44 0.56 -1.45 -9.64
CA ASP A 44 -0.55 -1.61 -8.69
C ASP A 44 -0.69 -3.05 -8.18
N TYR A 45 -0.52 -4.04 -9.07
CA TYR A 45 -0.55 -5.45 -8.70
C TYR A 45 0.68 -5.85 -7.88
N ILE A 46 1.86 -5.36 -8.25
CA ILE A 46 3.10 -5.61 -7.51
C ILE A 46 2.98 -5.03 -6.09
N MET A 47 2.52 -3.78 -5.94
CA MET A 47 2.32 -3.18 -4.62
C MET A 47 1.25 -3.93 -3.82
N GLY A 48 0.17 -4.37 -4.48
CA GLY A 48 -0.83 -5.24 -3.85
C GLY A 48 -0.22 -6.53 -3.28
N LEU A 49 0.62 -7.22 -4.04
CA LEU A 49 1.32 -8.43 -3.58
C LEU A 49 2.31 -8.11 -2.44
N LEU A 50 3.05 -7.01 -2.56
CA LEU A 50 4.00 -6.55 -1.54
C LEU A 50 3.33 -6.12 -0.23
N LEU A 51 2.02 -5.89 -0.21
CA LEU A 51 1.24 -5.67 1.00
C LEU A 51 0.59 -6.96 1.52
N ILE A 52 -0.02 -7.76 0.63
CA ILE A 52 -0.75 -8.99 0.99
C ILE A 52 0.18 -10.06 1.56
N ILE A 53 1.28 -10.36 0.87
CA ILE A 53 2.21 -11.42 1.28
C ILE A 53 2.73 -11.19 2.71
N PRO A 54 3.31 -10.02 3.05
CA PRO A 54 3.76 -9.79 4.41
C PRO A 54 2.64 -9.71 5.44
N ALA A 55 1.45 -9.19 5.07
CA ALA A 55 0.28 -9.23 5.96
C ALA A 55 -0.09 -10.68 6.34
N ILE A 56 -0.08 -11.61 5.38
CA ILE A 56 -0.28 -13.05 5.64
C ILE A 56 0.82 -13.60 6.56
N LEU A 57 2.08 -13.22 6.33
CA LEU A 57 3.20 -13.65 7.19
C LEU A 57 3.06 -13.13 8.62
N VAL A 58 2.55 -11.92 8.82
CA VAL A 58 2.22 -11.36 10.14
C VAL A 58 1.13 -12.19 10.82
N PHE A 59 0.05 -12.56 10.10
CA PHE A 59 -0.99 -13.44 10.66
C PHE A 59 -0.45 -14.83 11.04
N LYS A 60 0.51 -15.36 10.28
CA LYS A 60 1.22 -16.61 10.57
C LYS A 60 2.30 -16.46 11.66
N ASN A 61 2.39 -15.31 12.32
CA ASN A 61 3.38 -14.99 13.37
C ASN A 61 4.84 -15.18 12.93
N LYS A 62 5.15 -14.98 11.64
CA LYS A 62 6.53 -15.05 11.13
C LYS A 62 7.24 -13.72 11.43
N ASN A 63 8.37 -13.78 12.13
CA ASN A 63 9.11 -12.59 12.57
C ASN A 63 9.51 -11.65 11.42
N PHE A 64 9.87 -12.20 10.26
CA PHE A 64 10.24 -11.41 9.08
C PHE A 64 9.06 -10.71 8.40
N GLY A 65 7.81 -11.15 8.65
CA GLY A 65 6.61 -10.56 8.02
C GLY A 65 6.44 -9.07 8.34
N LYS A 66 6.81 -8.63 9.55
CA LYS A 66 6.74 -7.21 9.94
C LYS A 66 7.72 -6.35 9.16
N LYS A 67 8.95 -6.83 8.97
CA LYS A 67 10.00 -6.12 8.21
C LYS A 67 9.60 -5.97 6.74
N LEU A 68 9.08 -7.05 6.15
CA LEU A 68 8.53 -7.00 4.80
C LEU A 68 7.31 -6.09 4.69
N LEU A 69 6.45 -6.04 5.71
CA LEU A 69 5.28 -5.15 5.70
C LEU A 69 5.71 -3.67 5.74
N ILE A 70 6.75 -3.32 6.49
CA ILE A 70 7.37 -1.99 6.45
C ILE A 70 7.85 -1.67 5.03
N ALA A 71 8.59 -2.59 4.40
CA ALA A 71 9.07 -2.39 3.02
C ALA A 71 7.90 -2.23 2.02
N GLY A 72 6.86 -3.05 2.12
CA GLY A 72 5.66 -2.96 1.30
C GLY A 72 4.94 -1.62 1.44
N TRP A 73 4.76 -1.14 2.67
CA TRP A 73 4.22 0.19 2.92
C TRP A 73 5.09 1.30 2.34
N SER A 74 6.41 1.26 2.55
CA SER A 74 7.34 2.26 2.01
C SER A 74 7.32 2.36 0.48
N LEU A 75 7.32 1.21 -0.20
CA LEU A 75 7.22 1.16 -1.66
C LEU A 75 5.87 1.67 -2.16
N THR A 76 4.79 1.31 -1.46
CA THR A 76 3.44 1.79 -1.80
C THR A 76 3.29 3.29 -1.61
N VAL A 77 3.91 3.89 -0.58
CA VAL A 77 3.96 5.35 -0.39
C VAL A 77 4.65 6.01 -1.58
N GLY A 78 5.80 5.51 -2.01
CA GLY A 78 6.53 6.06 -3.16
C GLY A 78 5.73 5.98 -4.47
N MET A 79 5.10 4.83 -4.72
CA MET A 79 4.27 4.62 -5.91
C MET A 79 3.04 5.52 -5.92
N THR A 80 2.27 5.55 -4.82
CA THR A 80 1.06 6.37 -4.71
C THR A 80 1.35 7.86 -4.69
N TYR A 81 2.50 8.30 -4.15
CA TYR A 81 3.01 9.66 -4.28
C TYR A 81 3.15 10.05 -5.75
N GLY A 82 3.92 9.27 -6.52
CA GLY A 82 4.12 9.54 -7.95
C GLY A 82 2.80 9.54 -8.73
N SER A 83 1.92 8.58 -8.45
CA SER A 83 0.61 8.49 -9.09
C SER A 83 -0.30 9.67 -8.76
N PHE A 84 -0.34 10.13 -7.51
CA PHE A 84 -1.16 11.27 -7.09
C PHE A 84 -0.67 12.59 -7.71
N PHE A 85 0.61 12.92 -7.53
CA PHE A 85 1.16 14.19 -8.00
C PHE A 85 1.23 14.29 -9.52
N SER A 86 1.36 13.16 -10.24
CA SER A 86 1.26 13.16 -11.71
C SER A 86 -0.12 13.58 -12.23
N LYS A 87 -1.19 13.40 -11.46
CA LYS A 87 -2.57 13.67 -11.87
C LYS A 87 -3.08 15.05 -11.49
N ILE A 88 -2.53 15.66 -10.44
CA ILE A 88 -2.87 17.04 -10.05
C ILE A 88 -1.93 18.08 -10.68
N SER A 89 -0.91 17.63 -11.41
CA SER A 89 0.01 18.51 -12.12
C SER A 89 -0.74 19.30 -13.21
N PRO A 90 -0.42 20.59 -13.42
CA PRO A 90 -0.96 21.38 -14.54
C PRO A 90 -0.69 20.76 -15.91
N ASN A 91 0.33 19.90 -16.01
CA ASN A 91 0.71 19.17 -17.22
C ASN A 91 0.17 17.73 -17.24
N ALA A 92 -0.82 17.40 -16.42
CA ALA A 92 -1.44 16.09 -16.40
C ALA A 92 -2.03 15.79 -17.78
N LYS A 93 -1.56 14.71 -18.41
CA LYS A 93 -2.15 14.22 -19.66
C LYS A 93 -3.50 13.60 -19.35
N GLU A 94 -4.45 13.72 -20.28
CA GLU A 94 -5.68 12.95 -20.21
C GLU A 94 -5.32 11.46 -20.22
N PHE A 95 -5.80 10.75 -19.20
CA PHE A 95 -5.64 9.30 -19.13
C PHE A 95 -6.91 8.66 -19.70
N GLN A 96 -6.76 7.68 -20.59
CA GLN A 96 -7.86 6.77 -20.91
C GLN A 96 -8.13 5.91 -19.66
N THR A 97 -9.31 6.07 -19.09
CA THR A 97 -9.75 5.41 -17.86
C THR A 97 -11.26 5.25 -17.88
N ASN A 98 -11.76 4.11 -17.39
CA ASN A 98 -13.20 3.88 -17.17
C ASN A 98 -13.76 4.60 -15.93
N ILE A 99 -12.91 5.31 -15.19
CA ILE A 99 -13.26 6.07 -13.98
C ILE A 99 -13.10 7.57 -14.28
N GLU A 100 -14.09 8.36 -13.88
CA GLU A 100 -14.04 9.83 -13.98
C GLU A 100 -12.78 10.40 -13.31
N ALA A 101 -12.17 11.42 -13.94
CA ALA A 101 -10.90 12.00 -13.50
C ALA A 101 -10.91 12.46 -12.03
N ASN A 102 -11.97 13.16 -11.60
CA ASN A 102 -12.07 13.67 -10.22
C ASN A 102 -12.15 12.52 -9.20
N SER A 103 -12.96 11.50 -9.50
CA SER A 103 -13.07 10.31 -8.66
C SER A 103 -11.74 9.56 -8.59
N LEU A 104 -11.02 9.44 -9.72
CA LEU A 104 -9.71 8.78 -9.76
C LEU A 104 -8.68 9.51 -8.91
N VAL A 105 -8.60 10.85 -9.00
CA VAL A 105 -7.70 11.67 -8.18
C VAL A 105 -8.03 11.51 -6.69
N PHE A 106 -9.32 11.55 -6.34
CA PHE A 106 -9.77 11.35 -4.96
C PHE A 106 -9.37 9.97 -4.42
N LEU A 107 -9.63 8.90 -5.18
CA LEU A 107 -9.30 7.53 -4.78
C LEU A 107 -7.79 7.33 -4.59
N ILE A 108 -6.97 7.88 -5.49
CA ILE A 108 -5.51 7.81 -5.38
C ILE A 108 -5.02 8.64 -4.19
N GLY A 109 -5.63 9.81 -3.94
CA GLY A 109 -5.34 10.60 -2.74
C GLY A 109 -5.64 9.84 -1.45
N LEU A 110 -6.78 9.14 -1.39
CA LEU A 110 -7.13 8.27 -0.27
C LEU A 110 -6.13 7.12 -0.11
N ALA A 111 -5.74 6.47 -1.20
CA ALA A 111 -4.73 5.41 -1.19
C ALA A 111 -3.38 5.93 -0.68
N PHE A 112 -2.96 7.11 -1.13
CA PHE A 112 -1.72 7.75 -0.72
C PHE A 112 -1.71 8.07 0.78
N ILE A 113 -2.75 8.74 1.30
CA ILE A 113 -2.89 9.03 2.73
C ILE A 113 -2.91 7.73 3.55
N THR A 114 -3.67 6.73 3.10
CA THR A 114 -3.74 5.42 3.75
C THR A 114 -2.37 4.75 3.82
N SER A 115 -1.58 4.84 2.76
CA SER A 115 -0.22 4.27 2.72
C SER A 115 0.72 4.93 3.73
N ILE A 116 0.64 6.25 3.90
CA ILE A 116 1.40 6.99 4.91
C ILE A 116 0.99 6.57 6.32
N ILE A 117 -0.32 6.50 6.59
CA ILE A 117 -0.85 6.07 7.89
C ILE A 117 -0.38 4.63 8.19
N GLY A 118 -0.49 3.73 7.22
CA GLY A 118 -0.03 2.35 7.33
C GLY A 118 1.46 2.25 7.68
N LEU A 119 2.31 3.01 6.98
CA LEU A 119 3.75 3.06 7.21
C LEU A 119 4.11 3.62 8.59
N ILE A 120 3.59 4.81 8.92
CA ILE A 120 3.89 5.47 10.20
C ILE A 120 3.44 4.58 11.36
N TRP A 121 2.24 3.99 11.27
CA TRP A 121 1.72 3.10 12.31
C TRP A 121 2.66 1.92 12.55
N ILE A 122 3.13 1.23 11.51
CA ILE A 122 4.02 0.08 11.70
C ILE A 122 5.42 0.48 12.19
N LEU A 123 5.94 1.65 11.78
CA LEU A 123 7.22 2.16 12.28
C LEU A 123 7.15 2.54 13.76
N LEU A 124 6.05 3.17 14.20
CA LEU A 124 5.80 3.47 15.62
C LEU A 124 5.61 2.21 16.46
N LEU A 125 5.07 1.15 15.86
CA LEU A 125 5.05 -0.17 16.51
C LEU A 125 6.44 -0.75 16.60
N GLU A 126 7.31 -0.60 15.60
CA GLU A 126 8.65 -1.21 15.62
C GLU A 126 9.65 -0.45 16.50
N SER A 127 9.60 0.88 16.56
CA SER A 127 10.49 1.70 17.41
C SER A 127 10.38 1.37 18.90
N LYS A 128 9.22 0.86 19.33
CA LYS A 128 8.97 0.40 20.70
C LYS A 128 9.42 -1.04 20.96
N ASN A 129 10.10 -1.71 20.01
CA ASN A 129 10.75 -3.00 20.26
C ASN A 129 12.15 -2.74 20.83
N PRO A 130 12.46 -3.23 22.05
CA PRO A 130 13.83 -3.20 22.52
C PRO A 130 14.68 -4.03 21.56
N VAL A 131 15.75 -3.44 21.03
CA VAL A 131 16.81 -4.20 20.37
C VAL A 131 17.39 -5.11 21.46
N PRO A 132 17.47 -6.43 21.24
CA PRO A 132 18.14 -7.29 22.21
C PRO A 132 19.59 -6.83 22.30
N ASN A 133 20.01 -6.42 23.51
CA ASN A 133 21.39 -6.09 23.82
C ASN A 133 22.19 -7.39 23.68
N ASN A 134 22.83 -7.57 22.53
CA ASN A 134 23.78 -8.64 22.29
C ASN A 134 25.20 -8.09 22.46
N VAL A 135 25.47 -7.44 23.59
CA VAL A 135 26.81 -7.03 24.03
C VAL A 135 27.14 -7.80 25.30
#